data_AF-X0XES3-F1
#
_entry.id   AF-X0XES3-F1
#
_cell.length_a   1.000
_cell.length_b   1.000
_cell.length_c   1.000
_cell.angle_alpha   90.00
_cell.angle_beta   90.00
_cell.angle_gamma   90.00
#
_symmetry.space_group_name_H-M   'P 1'
#
loop_
_entity.id
_entity.type
_entity.pdbx_description
1 polymer ?
#
loop_
_entity_poly.entity_id
_entity_poly.type
_entity_poly.pdbx_seq_one_letter_code
_entity_poly.pdbx_strand_id
1 'polypeptide(L)'
;KRDLPIETEKDLKLIDEKKTVKQGTEAGWCGFPAIAPNELCFFAGHISCFLKKEESYLIDGVAINGVSGGPAFYIAIPGEKLKVCGVISAYLANRATGETLPGVSVVRSVKQYHETLKTLKSLGEAEKNVEEEKKQQKESASEIPQKSKSKQKEKVIRKEKF
;
A
#
# COMPACT_ATOMS: atom_id res chain seq x y z
N LYS A 1 10.71 -10.74 32.24
CA LYS A 1 9.90 -10.16 31.14
C LYS A 1 10.87 -9.42 30.23
N ARG A 2 11.09 -9.89 29.00
CA ARG A 2 11.81 -9.08 28.00
C ARG A 2 10.74 -8.19 27.39
N ASP A 3 10.74 -6.91 27.76
CA ASP A 3 9.95 -5.92 27.04
C ASP A 3 10.56 -5.84 25.64
N LEU A 4 9.89 -6.44 24.67
CA LEU A 4 10.27 -6.31 23.28
C LEU A 4 9.97 -4.85 22.90
N PRO A 5 10.94 -4.09 22.38
CA PRO A 5 10.70 -2.72 21.98
C PRO A 5 9.65 -2.70 20.88
N ILE A 6 8.53 -2.03 21.14
CA ILE A 6 7.56 -1.67 20.11
C ILE A 6 8.20 -0.52 19.34
N GLU A 7 8.85 -0.79 18.21
CA GLU A 7 9.27 0.26 17.29
C GLU A 7 8.00 0.95 16.76
N THR A 8 7.67 2.12 17.29
CA THR A 8 6.37 2.76 17.06
C THR A 8 6.20 3.40 15.69
N GLU A 9 7.24 3.58 14.87
CA GLU A 9 7.11 4.44 13.67
C GLU A 9 8.06 4.08 12.51
N LYS A 10 8.03 2.84 12.01
CA LYS A 10 8.62 2.54 10.70
C LYS A 10 7.68 1.71 9.85
N ASP A 11 7.40 2.22 8.64
CA ASP A 11 6.62 1.52 7.62
C ASP A 11 7.10 0.08 7.48
N LEU A 12 6.19 -0.87 7.69
CA LEU A 12 6.47 -2.27 7.40
C LEU A 12 6.78 -2.40 5.91
N LYS A 13 7.95 -2.96 5.59
CA LYS A 13 8.36 -3.13 4.20
C LYS A 13 7.77 -4.42 3.63
N LEU A 14 7.34 -4.35 2.38
CA LEU A 14 7.07 -5.55 1.60
C LEU A 14 8.38 -6.27 1.28
N ILE A 15 8.32 -7.59 1.14
CA ILE A 15 9.41 -8.36 0.49
C ILE A 15 9.64 -7.80 -0.92
N ASP A 16 10.89 -7.79 -1.35
CA ASP A 16 11.29 -7.39 -2.70
C ASP A 16 10.53 -8.18 -3.78
N GLU A 17 10.10 -7.49 -4.84
CA GLU A 17 9.29 -8.02 -5.94
C GLU A 17 9.89 -9.28 -6.59
N LYS A 18 11.23 -9.37 -6.65
CA LYS A 18 11.96 -10.47 -7.29
C LYS A 18 12.36 -11.57 -6.31
N LYS A 19 12.04 -11.43 -5.02
CA LYS A 19 12.44 -12.38 -3.98
C LYS A 19 11.25 -13.18 -3.46
N THR A 20 11.55 -14.37 -2.98
CA THR A 20 10.61 -15.26 -2.31
C THR A 20 11.19 -15.69 -0.98
N VAL A 21 10.32 -15.93 0.00
CA VAL A 21 10.74 -16.51 1.29
C VAL A 21 11.13 -17.98 1.09
N LYS A 22 12.21 -18.40 1.73
CA LYS A 22 12.73 -19.77 1.63
C LYS A 22 11.84 -20.74 2.42
N GLN A 23 11.79 -22.00 1.99
CA GLN A 23 11.18 -23.05 2.79
C GLN A 23 11.87 -23.18 4.17
N GLY A 24 11.09 -23.50 5.19
CA GLY A 24 11.54 -23.61 6.58
C GLY A 24 11.74 -22.28 7.30
N THR A 25 11.51 -21.13 6.63
CA THR A 25 11.52 -19.84 7.31
C THR A 25 10.26 -19.66 8.14
N GLU A 26 10.40 -19.25 9.39
CA GLU A 26 9.29 -18.90 10.26
C GLU A 26 8.53 -17.69 9.72
N ALA A 27 7.21 -17.78 9.73
CA ALA A 27 6.30 -16.72 9.34
C ALA A 27 5.16 -16.62 10.36
N GLY A 28 4.71 -15.40 10.61
CA GLY A 28 3.54 -15.12 11.43
C GLY A 28 2.47 -14.36 10.64
N TRP A 29 1.24 -14.41 11.13
CA TRP A 29 0.13 -13.63 10.60
C TRP A 29 -0.84 -13.30 11.71
N CYS A 30 -1.68 -12.30 11.49
CA CYS A 30 -2.73 -11.92 12.42
C CYS A 30 -4.07 -11.70 11.72
N GLY A 31 -5.15 -11.84 12.48
CA GLY A 31 -6.51 -11.64 11.99
C GLY A 31 -7.54 -11.83 13.10
N PHE A 32 -8.82 -11.78 12.73
CA PHE A 32 -9.95 -11.87 13.64
C PHE A 32 -10.69 -13.20 13.39
N PRO A 33 -10.23 -14.31 14.00
CA PRO A 33 -10.79 -15.63 13.71
C PRO A 33 -12.26 -15.70 14.17
N ALA A 34 -13.08 -16.48 13.48
CA ALA A 34 -14.51 -16.61 13.76
C ALA A 34 -14.82 -17.11 15.19
N ILE A 35 -13.86 -17.81 15.83
CA ILE A 35 -13.96 -18.25 17.23
C ILE A 35 -13.71 -17.14 18.25
N ALA A 36 -13.07 -16.03 17.83
CA ALA A 36 -12.80 -14.85 18.64
C ALA A 36 -12.87 -13.60 17.75
N PRO A 37 -14.06 -13.27 17.21
CA PRO A 37 -14.19 -12.31 16.11
C PRO A 37 -13.86 -10.86 16.49
N ASN A 38 -13.83 -10.55 17.78
CA ASN A 38 -13.51 -9.22 18.30
C ASN A 38 -12.06 -9.11 18.80
N GLU A 39 -11.30 -10.21 18.76
CA GLU A 39 -9.94 -10.26 19.29
C GLU A 39 -8.93 -10.44 18.16
N LEU A 40 -7.92 -9.57 18.11
CA LEU A 40 -6.81 -9.74 17.19
C LEU A 40 -5.96 -10.93 17.64
N CYS A 41 -6.00 -12.03 16.88
CA CYS A 41 -5.23 -13.23 17.16
C CYS A 41 -3.97 -13.28 16.30
N PHE A 42 -2.87 -13.71 16.91
CA PHE A 42 -1.60 -13.96 16.23
C PHE A 42 -1.40 -15.47 16.03
N PHE A 43 -0.93 -15.85 14.85
CA PHE A 43 -0.63 -17.21 14.46
C PHE A 43 0.79 -17.29 13.89
N ALA A 44 1.40 -18.46 13.95
CA ALA A 44 2.72 -18.71 13.42
C ALA A 44 2.83 -20.10 12.79
N GLY A 45 3.84 -20.25 11.94
CA GLY A 45 4.23 -21.49 11.28
C GLY A 45 5.51 -21.26 10.47
N HIS A 46 5.79 -22.15 9.55
CA HIS A 46 6.92 -22.12 8.65
C HIS A 46 6.45 -22.20 7.20
N ILE A 47 7.18 -21.53 6.32
CA ILE A 47 6.98 -21.66 4.89
C ILE A 47 7.25 -23.11 4.47
N SER A 48 6.21 -23.85 4.09
CA SER A 48 6.34 -25.22 3.59
C SER A 48 6.78 -25.24 2.12
N CYS A 49 6.27 -24.31 1.29
CA CYS A 49 6.63 -24.20 -0.13
C CYS A 49 6.19 -22.86 -0.72
N PHE A 50 6.85 -22.41 -1.80
CA PHE A 50 6.36 -21.35 -2.66
C PHE A 50 5.88 -21.92 -4.00
N LEU A 51 4.58 -21.79 -4.26
CA LEU A 51 3.94 -22.21 -5.49
C LEU A 51 4.09 -21.10 -6.53
N LYS A 52 5.02 -21.29 -7.48
CA LYS A 52 5.40 -20.25 -8.45
C LYS A 52 4.26 -19.84 -9.39
N LYS A 53 3.44 -20.81 -9.84
CA LYS A 53 2.36 -20.55 -10.80
C LYS A 53 1.25 -19.74 -10.15
N GLU A 54 0.96 -20.04 -8.90
CA GLU A 54 -0.07 -19.39 -8.12
C GLU A 54 0.46 -18.07 -7.52
N GLU A 55 1.78 -17.92 -7.32
CA GLU A 55 2.37 -16.84 -6.52
C GLU A 55 1.87 -16.84 -5.07
N SER A 56 1.88 -18.01 -4.45
CA SER A 56 1.45 -18.19 -3.06
C SER A 56 2.40 -19.07 -2.26
N TYR A 57 2.48 -18.81 -0.97
CA TYR A 57 3.16 -19.65 0.00
C TYR A 57 2.17 -20.64 0.62
N LEU A 58 2.61 -21.88 0.79
CA LEU A 58 2.00 -22.84 1.70
C LEU A 58 2.71 -22.73 3.06
N ILE A 59 1.94 -22.71 4.13
CA ILE A 59 2.42 -22.58 5.51
C ILE A 59 1.80 -23.67 6.39
N ASP A 60 2.61 -24.30 7.24
CA ASP A 60 2.22 -25.36 8.17
C ASP A 60 1.63 -24.82 9.49
N GLY A 61 0.66 -23.91 9.38
CA GLY A 61 -0.04 -23.41 10.55
C GLY A 61 -1.53 -23.18 10.31
N VAL A 62 -2.18 -22.56 11.29
CA VAL A 62 -3.64 -22.45 11.36
C VAL A 62 -4.18 -21.33 10.46
N ALA A 63 -5.02 -21.70 9.51
CA ALA A 63 -5.94 -20.77 8.88
C ALA A 63 -7.36 -21.18 9.23
N ILE A 64 -8.09 -20.24 9.81
CA ILE A 64 -9.49 -20.38 10.22
C ILE A 64 -10.30 -19.23 9.59
N ASN A 65 -11.59 -19.47 9.37
CA ASN A 65 -12.48 -18.42 8.88
C ASN A 65 -12.34 -17.16 9.74
N GLY A 66 -12.33 -15.98 9.10
CA GLY A 66 -12.12 -14.69 9.75
C GLY A 66 -10.68 -14.18 9.72
N VAL A 67 -9.67 -15.02 9.50
CA VAL A 67 -8.29 -14.51 9.36
C VAL A 67 -7.94 -14.05 7.94
N SER A 68 -8.69 -14.48 6.92
CA SER A 68 -8.46 -14.12 5.51
C SER A 68 -8.38 -12.60 5.31
N GLY A 69 -7.38 -12.14 4.55
CA GLY A 69 -7.06 -10.72 4.39
C GLY A 69 -6.01 -10.21 5.38
N GLY A 70 -5.70 -10.96 6.43
CA GLY A 70 -4.66 -10.65 7.40
C GLY A 70 -3.25 -10.63 6.80
N PRO A 71 -2.35 -9.74 7.27
CA PRO A 71 -0.98 -9.69 6.79
C PRO A 71 -0.17 -10.89 7.28
N ALA A 72 0.61 -11.47 6.39
CA ALA A 72 1.62 -12.46 6.71
C ALA A 72 3.01 -11.83 6.64
N PHE A 73 3.79 -12.03 7.68
CA PHE A 73 5.10 -11.42 7.88
C PHE A 73 6.15 -12.44 8.28
N TYR A 74 7.41 -12.09 8.05
CA TYR A 74 8.56 -12.91 8.38
C TYR A 74 9.77 -12.05 8.74
N ILE A 75 10.74 -12.67 9.39
CA ILE A 75 12.06 -12.09 9.66
C ILE A 75 13.07 -12.92 8.85
N ALA A 76 13.80 -12.30 7.92
CA ALA A 76 14.67 -13.06 7.02
C ALA A 76 15.92 -13.60 7.73
N ILE A 77 16.45 -12.84 8.70
CA ILE A 77 17.65 -13.16 9.48
C ILE A 77 17.43 -12.61 10.90
N PRO A 78 17.85 -13.33 11.97
CA PRO A 78 17.77 -12.80 13.34
C PRO A 78 18.38 -11.39 13.44
N GLY A 79 17.62 -10.45 14.00
CA GLY A 79 18.02 -9.04 14.12
C GLY A 79 17.62 -8.15 12.93
N GLU A 80 17.04 -8.70 11.85
CA GLU A 80 16.46 -7.89 10.78
C GLU A 80 15.03 -7.40 11.14
N LYS A 81 14.58 -6.34 10.47
CA LYS A 81 13.21 -5.83 10.59
C LYS A 81 12.20 -6.78 9.96
N LEU A 82 11.02 -6.81 10.56
CA LEU A 82 9.84 -7.51 10.07
C LEU A 82 9.48 -7.04 8.65
N LYS A 83 9.17 -7.99 7.77
CA LYS A 83 8.70 -7.72 6.40
C LYS A 83 7.41 -8.46 6.12
N VAL A 84 6.54 -7.84 5.34
CA VAL A 84 5.31 -8.48 4.83
C VAL A 84 5.66 -9.32 3.60
N CYS A 85 5.36 -10.62 3.65
CA CYS A 85 5.56 -11.52 2.51
C CYS A 85 4.27 -11.81 1.75
N GLY A 86 3.11 -11.64 2.40
CA GLY A 86 1.84 -11.92 1.76
C GLY A 86 0.62 -11.59 2.61
N VAL A 87 -0.51 -12.10 2.15
CA VAL A 87 -1.82 -11.99 2.80
C VAL A 87 -2.42 -13.39 2.93
N ILE A 88 -2.84 -13.76 4.14
CA ILE A 88 -3.50 -15.04 4.38
C ILE A 88 -4.82 -15.08 3.61
N SER A 89 -5.10 -16.18 2.92
CA SER A 89 -6.19 -16.24 1.95
C SER A 89 -7.10 -17.46 2.11
N ALA A 90 -6.53 -18.62 2.40
CA ALA A 90 -7.29 -19.86 2.46
C ALA A 90 -6.61 -20.91 3.33
N TYR A 91 -7.40 -21.92 3.70
CA TYR A 91 -6.92 -23.19 4.24
C TYR A 91 -7.19 -24.29 3.20
N LEU A 92 -6.16 -25.01 2.78
CA LEU A 92 -6.28 -26.14 1.88
C LEU A 92 -6.27 -27.43 2.70
N ALA A 93 -7.46 -27.91 3.06
CA ALA A 93 -7.63 -29.20 3.71
C ALA A 93 -7.07 -30.32 2.83
N ASN A 94 -6.34 -31.25 3.43
CA ASN A 94 -5.91 -32.46 2.73
C ASN A 94 -7.11 -33.40 2.61
N ARG A 95 -7.53 -33.68 1.36
CA ARG A 95 -8.65 -34.59 1.05
C ARG A 95 -8.21 -35.81 0.24
N ALA A 96 -6.93 -36.17 0.26
CA ALA A 96 -6.38 -37.24 -0.57
C ALA A 96 -7.07 -38.61 -0.33
N THR A 97 -7.58 -38.84 0.88
CA THR A 97 -8.29 -40.08 1.27
C THR A 97 -9.81 -39.93 1.24
N GLY A 98 -10.35 -38.76 0.85
CA GLY A 98 -11.78 -38.41 0.96
C GLY A 98 -12.18 -37.88 2.35
N GLU A 99 -11.45 -38.21 3.40
CA GLU A 99 -11.61 -37.63 4.74
C GLU A 99 -10.91 -36.26 4.85
N THR A 100 -11.27 -35.48 5.87
CA THR A 100 -10.65 -34.17 6.12
C THR A 100 -9.42 -34.36 7.00
N LEU A 101 -8.24 -34.50 6.39
CA LEU A 101 -6.96 -34.55 7.07
C LEU A 101 -6.37 -33.13 7.26
N PRO A 102 -5.40 -32.96 8.17
CA PRO A 102 -4.69 -31.70 8.33
C PRO A 102 -4.15 -31.20 7.00
N GLY A 103 -4.55 -29.97 6.67
CA GLY A 103 -4.16 -29.23 5.50
C GLY A 103 -3.08 -28.19 5.79
N VAL A 104 -2.92 -27.27 4.84
CA VAL A 104 -1.96 -26.17 4.92
C VAL A 104 -2.64 -24.83 4.70
N SER A 105 -2.08 -23.80 5.31
CA SER A 105 -2.49 -22.42 5.10
C SER A 105 -1.92 -21.86 3.80
N VAL A 106 -2.67 -21.00 3.12
CA VAL A 106 -2.25 -20.34 1.88
C VAL A 106 -2.12 -18.84 2.08
N VAL A 107 -0.93 -18.34 1.81
CA VAL A 107 -0.61 -16.91 1.82
C VAL A 107 -0.35 -16.46 0.38
N ARG A 108 -1.15 -15.52 -0.13
CA ARG A 108 -0.92 -14.88 -1.43
C ARG A 108 0.27 -13.94 -1.33
N SER A 109 1.20 -14.00 -2.28
CA SER A 109 2.35 -13.11 -2.29
C SER A 109 1.96 -11.65 -2.48
N VAL A 110 2.69 -10.73 -1.85
CA VAL A 110 2.55 -9.28 -2.08
C VAL A 110 3.09 -8.79 -3.42
N LYS A 111 3.59 -9.66 -4.29
CA LYS A 111 4.14 -9.28 -5.60
C LYS A 111 3.22 -8.39 -6.42
N GLN A 112 1.94 -8.79 -6.53
CA GLN A 112 0.89 -8.01 -7.20
C GLN A 112 0.71 -6.59 -6.62
N TYR A 113 1.07 -6.38 -5.34
CA TYR A 113 0.96 -5.07 -4.72
C TYR A 113 2.05 -4.11 -5.16
N HIS A 114 3.23 -4.58 -5.60
CA HIS A 114 4.27 -3.68 -6.08
C HIS A 114 3.83 -2.88 -7.31
N GLU A 115 3.18 -3.52 -8.27
CA GLU A 115 2.62 -2.85 -9.44
C GLU A 115 1.45 -1.94 -9.05
N THR A 116 0.51 -2.47 -8.26
CA THR A 116 -0.66 -1.71 -7.80
C THR A 116 -0.24 -0.43 -7.05
N LEU A 117 0.77 -0.51 -6.18
CA LEU A 117 1.29 0.63 -5.44
C LEU A 117 1.98 1.65 -6.36
N LYS A 118 2.67 1.23 -7.43
CA LYS A 118 3.25 2.15 -8.42
C LYS A 118 2.13 2.93 -9.15
N THR A 119 1.08 2.22 -9.58
CA THR A 119 -0.08 2.83 -10.26
C THR A 119 -0.80 3.83 -9.36
N LEU A 120 -1.07 3.45 -8.10
CA LEU A 120 -1.73 4.34 -7.13
C LEU A 120 -0.91 5.60 -6.86
N LYS A 121 0.42 5.49 -6.74
CA LYS A 121 1.30 6.66 -6.57
C LYS A 121 1.25 7.58 -7.78
N SER A 122 1.31 7.03 -9.00
CA SER A 122 1.24 7.82 -10.23
C SER A 122 -0.09 8.56 -10.37
N LEU A 123 -1.21 7.92 -10.02
CA LEU A 123 -2.53 8.56 -10.00
C LEU A 123 -2.58 9.72 -9.00
N GLY A 124 -2.08 9.49 -7.77
CA GLY A 124 -2.04 10.55 -6.75
C GLY A 124 -1.14 11.73 -7.11
N GLU A 125 -0.05 11.50 -7.84
CA GLU A 125 0.81 12.56 -8.38
C GLU A 125 0.12 13.34 -9.50
N ALA A 126 -0.57 12.64 -10.42
CA ALA A 126 -1.33 13.28 -11.49
C ALA A 126 -2.45 14.18 -10.95
N GLU A 127 -3.18 13.74 -9.91
CA GLU A 127 -4.23 14.54 -9.26
C GLU A 127 -3.67 15.83 -8.64
N LYS A 128 -2.53 15.74 -7.95
CA LYS A 128 -1.86 16.92 -7.38
C LYS A 128 -1.42 17.91 -8.44
N ASN A 129 -0.80 17.43 -9.52
CA ASN A 129 -0.36 18.29 -10.62
C ASN A 129 -1.54 19.02 -11.28
N VAL A 130 -2.66 18.32 -11.52
CA VAL A 130 -3.89 18.95 -12.06
C VAL A 130 -4.46 20.00 -11.11
N GLU A 131 -4.40 19.76 -9.79
CA GLU A 131 -4.86 20.72 -8.80
C GLU A 131 -3.94 21.96 -8.73
N GLU A 132 -2.63 21.77 -8.83
CA GLU A 132 -1.64 22.84 -8.88
C GLU A 132 -1.76 23.68 -10.16
N GLU A 133 -1.95 23.05 -11.32
CA GLU A 133 -2.20 23.74 -12.59
C GLU A 133 -3.49 24.56 -12.54
N LYS A 134 -4.57 24.02 -11.93
CA LYS A 134 -5.83 24.75 -11.73
C LYS A 134 -5.68 25.93 -10.76
N LYS A 135 -4.82 25.83 -9.73
CA LYS A 135 -4.52 26.94 -8.82
C LYS A 135 -3.71 28.03 -9.54
N GLN A 136 -2.69 27.66 -10.30
CA GLN A 136 -1.87 28.60 -11.08
C GLN A 136 -2.66 29.30 -12.19
N GLN A 137 -3.59 28.61 -12.85
CA GLN A 137 -4.49 29.22 -13.85
C GLN A 137 -5.49 30.19 -13.22
N LYS A 138 -5.96 29.94 -11.98
CA LYS A 138 -6.84 30.88 -11.26
C LYS A 138 -6.09 32.12 -10.76
N GLU A 139 -4.84 31.97 -10.33
CA GLU A 139 -4.00 33.09 -9.89
C GLU A 139 -3.58 33.97 -11.08
N SER A 140 -3.14 33.36 -12.20
CA SER A 140 -2.78 34.10 -13.42
C SER A 140 -3.96 34.77 -14.14
N ALA A 141 -5.19 34.27 -13.97
CA ALA A 141 -6.40 34.95 -14.47
C ALA A 141 -6.85 36.15 -13.60
N SER A 142 -6.31 36.29 -12.38
CA SER A 142 -6.65 37.40 -11.47
C SER A 142 -5.74 38.64 -11.62
N GLU A 143 -4.63 38.53 -12.36
CA GLU A 143 -3.73 39.63 -12.69
C GLU A 143 -3.94 40.15 -14.12
N ILE A 144 -5.06 40.82 -14.39
CA ILE A 144 -5.17 41.71 -15.56
C ILE A 144 -4.83 43.15 -15.10
N PRO A 145 -3.76 43.79 -15.63
CA PRO A 145 -3.37 45.14 -15.22
C PRO A 145 -4.37 46.19 -15.72
N GLN A 146 -4.98 46.95 -14.80
CA GLN A 146 -5.63 48.22 -15.12
C GLN A 146 -4.58 49.25 -15.55
N LYS A 147 -4.27 49.34 -16.86
CA LYS A 147 -3.49 50.46 -17.41
C LYS A 147 -4.37 51.53 -18.06
N SER A 148 -4.42 52.66 -17.36
CA SER A 148 -4.41 54.06 -17.82
C SER A 148 -5.59 54.63 -18.63
N LYS A 149 -6.53 55.28 -17.92
CA LYS A 149 -7.16 56.53 -18.39
C LYS A 149 -6.66 57.69 -17.51
N SER A 150 -5.61 58.40 -17.93
CA SER A 150 -5.43 59.79 -17.51
C SER A 150 -4.50 60.58 -18.45
N LYS A 151 -4.91 61.83 -18.72
CA LYS A 151 -4.16 62.98 -19.25
C LYS A 151 -3.90 63.03 -20.77
N GLN A 152 -4.67 63.87 -21.47
CA GLN A 152 -4.21 65.17 -22.01
C GLN A 152 -5.26 65.76 -22.98
N LYS A 153 -6.00 66.78 -22.53
CA LYS A 153 -6.57 67.81 -23.43
C LYS A 153 -6.41 69.15 -22.72
N GLU A 154 -5.27 69.80 -22.94
CA GLU A 154 -5.10 71.21 -22.69
C GLU A 154 -4.39 71.85 -23.89
N LYS A 155 -5.00 72.92 -24.41
CA LYS A 155 -4.48 73.98 -25.30
C LYS A 155 -4.02 73.61 -26.73
N VAL A 156 -4.86 74.01 -27.71
CA VAL A 156 -4.37 74.65 -28.94
C VAL A 156 -5.10 75.98 -29.12
N ILE A 157 -4.30 76.98 -29.47
CA ILE A 157 -4.51 78.42 -29.41
C ILE A 157 -5.13 78.96 -30.71
N ARG A 158 -6.10 79.86 -30.54
CA ARG A 158 -6.46 81.09 -31.29
C ARG A 158 -5.76 81.42 -32.63
N LYS A 159 -6.60 81.97 -33.54
CA LYS A 159 -6.40 82.86 -34.73
C LYS A 159 -6.79 82.15 -36.05
N GLU A 160 -7.60 82.71 -36.97
CA GLU A 160 -7.72 84.09 -37.44
C GLU A 160 -9.02 84.30 -38.31
N LYS A 161 -9.50 85.56 -38.39
CA LYS A 161 -10.19 86.26 -39.53
C LYS A 161 -11.28 85.52 -40.33
N PHE A 162 -12.52 85.99 -40.45
CA PHE A 162 -12.99 87.27 -41.01
C PHE A 162 -14.36 87.64 -40.44
#